data_AF-A0A919U0D1-F1
#
_entry.id   AF-A0A919U0D1-F1
#
_cell.length_a   1.000
_cell.length_b   1.000
_cell.length_c   1.000
_cell.angle_alpha   90.00
_cell.angle_beta   90.00
_cell.angle_gamma   90.00
#
_symmetry.space_group_name_H-M   'P 1'
#
loop_
_entity.id
_entity.type
_entity.pdbx_description
1 polymer ?
#
loop_
_entity_poly.entity_id
_entity_poly.type
_entity_poly.pdbx_seq_one_letter_code
_entity_poly.pdbx_strand_id
1 'polypeptide(L)'
;MDRENENPGGTSPSSVRLLGETPREHADAAYRAHHPEPTVLLLMRFGGSAVLRGIDAGVRSAGARFGRDVVRADDRDYTGELWANVALCLHNSDLVVAVLEEIDGRCDANVMVELGFALSSGRRCLILVEHRRPALPTVLRHRLTREFDAYDVPGSVQTQVEDWFRRDLGLVERHDA
;
A
#
# COMPACT_ATOMS: atom_id res chain seq x y z
N MET A 1 -10.43 56.77 -23.63
CA MET A 1 -10.15 57.16 -22.25
C MET A 1 -11.37 56.72 -21.44
N ASP A 2 -11.41 55.64 -20.66
CA ASP A 2 -10.48 54.58 -20.26
C ASP A 2 -11.36 53.38 -19.80
N ARG A 3 -11.08 52.17 -20.29
CA ARG A 3 -10.61 50.95 -19.58
C ARG A 3 -11.56 50.29 -18.55
N GLU A 4 -11.98 49.07 -18.94
CA GLU A 4 -12.01 47.78 -18.21
C GLU A 4 -11.99 47.74 -16.67
N ASN A 5 -12.87 46.90 -16.08
CA ASN A 5 -12.43 45.73 -15.29
C ASN A 5 -13.63 44.83 -14.90
N GLU A 6 -13.82 43.75 -15.65
CA GLU A 6 -14.37 42.49 -15.16
C GLU A 6 -13.20 41.54 -14.86
N ASN A 7 -13.10 40.96 -13.66
CA ASN A 7 -13.37 39.53 -13.39
C ASN A 7 -12.95 39.19 -11.93
N PRO A 8 -13.64 38.24 -11.25
CA PRO A 8 -13.54 37.98 -9.82
C PRO A 8 -12.46 36.95 -9.50
N GLY A 9 -11.55 37.30 -8.60
CA GLY A 9 -10.59 36.38 -8.00
C GLY A 9 -11.26 35.48 -6.98
N GLY A 10 -12.02 34.48 -7.43
CA GLY A 10 -12.39 33.33 -6.61
C GLY A 10 -11.19 32.39 -6.52
N THR A 11 -10.48 32.41 -5.39
CA THR A 11 -9.42 31.45 -5.10
C THR A 11 -10.03 30.05 -4.97
N SER A 12 -9.74 29.20 -5.96
CA SER A 12 -9.96 27.75 -5.88
C SER A 12 -9.18 27.18 -4.69
N PRO A 13 -9.70 26.19 -3.93
CA PRO A 13 -9.07 25.63 -2.74
C PRO A 13 -7.92 24.67 -3.10
N SER A 14 -7.02 25.10 -3.98
CA SER A 14 -5.89 24.33 -4.46
C SER A 14 -4.60 24.79 -3.78
N SER A 15 -3.95 23.81 -3.15
CA SER A 15 -2.56 23.75 -2.70
C SER A 15 -2.18 24.55 -1.44
N VAL A 16 -2.49 23.97 -0.28
CA VAL A 16 -1.51 23.98 0.81
C VAL A 16 -0.39 23.04 0.38
N ARG A 17 0.82 23.55 0.15
CA ARG A 17 2.04 22.74 -0.01
C ARG A 17 2.84 22.87 1.28
N LEU A 18 3.26 21.75 1.86
CA LEU A 18 4.31 21.82 2.88
C LEU A 18 5.64 22.18 2.19
N LEU A 19 6.46 22.98 2.87
CA LEU A 19 7.79 23.36 2.36
C LEU A 19 8.63 22.10 2.10
N GLY A 20 9.05 21.89 0.86
CA GLY A 20 9.90 20.76 0.44
C GLY A 20 9.22 19.70 -0.44
N GLU A 21 7.91 19.83 -0.70
CA GLU A 21 7.19 18.82 -1.50
C GLU A 21 7.52 18.88 -3.00
N THR A 22 7.87 17.72 -3.57
CA THR A 22 7.98 17.55 -5.02
C THR A 22 6.58 17.70 -5.65
N PRO A 23 6.40 18.47 -6.74
CA PRO A 23 5.10 18.57 -7.39
C PRO A 23 4.56 17.19 -7.77
N ARG A 24 3.28 16.93 -7.48
CA ARG A 24 2.65 15.61 -7.67
C ARG A 24 2.88 15.00 -9.05
N GLU A 25 2.83 15.81 -10.11
CA GLU A 25 3.06 15.34 -11.48
C GLU A 25 4.48 14.81 -11.70
N HIS A 26 5.50 15.46 -11.12
CA HIS A 26 6.89 15.01 -11.20
C HIS A 26 7.12 13.76 -10.36
N ALA A 27 6.56 13.71 -9.15
CA ALA A 27 6.65 12.54 -8.28
C ALA A 27 6.00 11.31 -8.96
N ASP A 28 4.85 11.51 -9.60
CA ASP A 28 4.14 10.46 -10.34
C ASP A 28 4.89 10.00 -11.61
N ALA A 29 5.44 10.94 -12.38
CA ALA A 29 6.31 10.60 -13.51
C ALA A 29 7.53 9.77 -13.07
N ALA A 30 8.19 10.17 -11.97
CA ALA A 30 9.33 9.45 -11.42
C ALA A 30 8.94 8.07 -10.87
N TYR A 31 7.77 7.94 -10.24
CA TYR A 31 7.24 6.66 -9.79
C TYR A 31 7.02 5.71 -10.97
N ARG A 32 6.30 6.15 -12.00
CA ARG A 32 5.98 5.35 -13.19
C ARG A 32 7.20 4.97 -14.02
N ALA A 33 8.28 5.75 -13.95
CA ALA A 33 9.55 5.39 -14.59
C ALA A 33 10.20 4.14 -13.95
N HIS A 34 9.98 3.92 -12.65
CA HIS A 34 10.47 2.73 -11.95
C HIS A 34 9.46 1.58 -11.96
N HIS A 35 8.16 1.91 -11.93
CA HIS A 35 7.06 0.97 -11.86
C HIS A 35 6.07 1.25 -13.01
N PRO A 36 6.37 0.76 -14.23
CA PRO A 36 5.56 1.09 -15.42
C PRO A 36 4.16 0.45 -15.38
N GLU A 37 4.01 -0.67 -14.68
CA GLU A 37 2.75 -1.38 -14.49
C GLU A 37 2.16 -1.06 -13.10
N PRO A 38 0.82 -1.15 -12.93
CA PRO A 38 0.20 -1.02 -11.62
C PRO A 38 0.81 -1.97 -10.58
N THR A 39 1.11 -1.43 -9.41
CA THR A 39 1.82 -2.15 -8.35
C THR A 39 0.88 -2.78 -7.32
N VAL A 40 1.43 -3.67 -6.48
CA VAL A 40 0.82 -4.10 -5.24
C VAL A 40 1.43 -3.27 -4.10
N LEU A 41 0.62 -2.48 -3.40
CA LEU A 41 1.08 -1.73 -2.23
C LEU A 41 1.08 -2.63 -1.00
N LEU A 42 2.22 -2.74 -0.33
CA LEU A 42 2.37 -3.38 0.96
C LEU A 42 2.24 -2.34 2.09
N LEU A 43 1.18 -2.44 2.88
CA LEU A 43 0.97 -1.67 4.09
C LEU A 43 1.36 -2.51 5.30
N MET A 44 2.41 -2.11 6.00
CA MET A 44 2.88 -2.79 7.20
C MET A 44 3.65 -1.83 8.09
N ARG A 45 3.81 -2.17 9.38
CA ARG A 45 4.63 -1.40 10.30
C ARG A 45 6.07 -1.35 9.81
N PHE A 46 6.70 -0.17 9.90
CA PHE A 46 8.12 -0.03 9.65
C PHE A 46 8.94 -0.58 10.82
N GLY A 47 9.99 -1.32 10.49
CA GLY A 47 10.91 -1.82 11.49
C GLY A 47 11.87 -2.86 10.93
N GLY A 48 12.94 -3.11 11.68
CA GLY A 48 14.01 -4.04 11.33
C GLY A 48 13.92 -5.39 12.05
N SER A 49 12.76 -5.82 12.51
CA SER A 49 12.65 -7.15 13.14
C SER A 49 12.77 -8.25 12.08
N ALA A 50 13.17 -9.45 12.50
CA ALA A 50 13.25 -10.60 11.59
C ALA A 50 11.87 -10.94 11.01
N VAL A 51 10.81 -10.77 11.80
CA VAL A 51 9.43 -11.01 11.35
C VAL A 51 9.01 -9.99 10.29
N LEU A 52 9.25 -8.70 10.50
CA LEU A 52 8.90 -7.67 9.51
C LEU A 52 9.63 -7.89 8.18
N ARG A 53 10.92 -8.25 8.22
CA ARG A 53 11.65 -8.64 7.00
C ARG A 53 11.09 -9.89 6.35
N GLY A 54 10.68 -10.89 7.13
CA GLY A 54 10.04 -12.09 6.61
C GLY A 54 8.73 -11.80 5.90
N ILE A 55 7.91 -10.89 6.45
CA ILE A 55 6.64 -10.46 5.86
C ILE A 55 6.92 -9.81 4.50
N ASP A 56 7.81 -8.81 4.47
CA ASP A 56 8.19 -8.10 3.25
C ASP A 56 8.70 -9.09 2.17
N ALA A 57 9.60 -10.00 2.56
CA ALA A 57 10.13 -11.01 1.66
C ALA A 57 9.05 -11.98 1.13
N GLY A 58 8.13 -12.42 1.98
CA GLY A 58 7.03 -13.32 1.57
C GLY A 58 6.08 -12.67 0.56
N VAL A 59 5.68 -11.41 0.81
CA VAL A 59 4.80 -10.67 -0.11
C VAL A 59 5.52 -10.39 -1.44
N ARG A 60 6.78 -9.97 -1.40
CA ARG A 60 7.59 -9.74 -2.62
C ARG A 60 7.80 -11.00 -3.43
N SER A 61 8.06 -12.13 -2.78
CA SER A 61 8.24 -13.43 -3.45
C SER A 61 6.95 -13.86 -4.18
N ALA A 62 5.79 -13.70 -3.52
CA ALA A 62 4.50 -13.93 -4.16
C ALA A 62 4.25 -12.96 -5.32
N GLY A 63 4.55 -11.67 -5.14
CA GLY A 63 4.50 -10.66 -6.21
C GLY A 63 5.29 -11.07 -7.45
N ALA A 64 6.57 -11.39 -7.26
CA ALA A 64 7.48 -11.79 -8.33
C ALA A 64 6.96 -13.01 -9.11
N ARG A 65 6.45 -14.04 -8.42
CA ARG A 65 5.88 -15.25 -9.06
C ARG A 65 4.71 -14.94 -9.99
N PHE A 66 3.93 -13.90 -9.69
CA PHE A 66 2.81 -13.46 -10.52
C PHE A 66 3.16 -12.25 -11.40
N GLY A 67 4.44 -11.89 -11.49
CA GLY A 67 4.89 -10.78 -12.33
C GLY A 67 4.43 -9.41 -11.86
N ARG A 68 4.19 -9.27 -10.56
CA ARG A 68 3.68 -8.06 -9.90
C ARG A 68 4.79 -7.44 -9.09
N ASP A 69 4.99 -6.15 -9.31
CA ASP A 69 5.88 -5.38 -8.46
C ASP A 69 5.19 -5.03 -7.14
N VAL A 70 5.91 -5.21 -6.04
CA VAL A 70 5.43 -4.95 -4.68
C VAL A 70 6.21 -3.76 -4.17
N VAL A 71 5.49 -2.74 -3.70
CA VAL A 71 6.11 -1.50 -3.22
C VAL A 71 5.71 -1.22 -1.78
N ARG A 72 6.61 -0.56 -1.06
CA ARG A 72 6.31 0.13 0.19
C ARG A 72 6.57 1.62 0.02
N ALA A 73 5.85 2.42 0.79
CA ALA A 73 6.02 3.87 0.77
C ALA A 73 7.38 4.34 1.29
N ASP A 74 8.15 3.50 1.98
CA ASP A 74 9.51 3.80 2.44
C ASP A 74 10.62 3.21 1.57
N ASP A 75 10.29 2.49 0.48
CA ASP A 75 11.30 1.94 -0.44
C ASP A 75 12.08 3.07 -1.15
N ARG A 76 11.37 4.15 -1.51
CA ARG A 76 11.95 5.36 -2.11
C ARG A 76 11.05 6.55 -1.84
N ASP A 77 11.62 7.66 -1.41
CA ASP A 77 10.92 8.94 -1.26
C ASP A 77 10.83 9.68 -2.61
N TYR A 78 9.60 9.87 -3.11
CA TYR A 78 9.32 10.63 -4.33
C TYR A 78 8.75 12.02 -4.05
N THR A 79 8.24 12.26 -2.84
CA THR A 79 7.40 13.41 -2.52
C THR A 79 8.04 14.36 -1.53
N GLY A 80 9.02 13.90 -0.74
CA GLY A 80 9.62 14.64 0.38
C GLY A 80 8.80 14.53 1.68
N GLU A 81 7.70 13.78 1.67
CA GLU A 81 6.78 13.63 2.80
C GLU A 81 6.12 12.24 2.74
N LEU A 82 6.18 11.50 3.84
CA LEU A 82 5.81 10.08 3.89
C LEU A 82 4.34 9.84 3.52
N TRP A 83 3.40 10.63 4.06
CA TRP A 83 1.98 10.45 3.78
C TRP A 83 1.64 10.74 2.32
N ALA A 84 2.23 11.78 1.73
CA ALA A 84 2.15 12.08 0.31
C ALA A 84 2.73 10.92 -0.53
N ASN A 85 3.79 10.27 -0.05
CA ASN A 85 4.38 9.12 -0.72
C ASN A 85 3.48 7.88 -0.64
N VAL A 86 2.86 7.62 0.52
CA VAL A 86 1.82 6.59 0.68
C VAL A 86 0.68 6.84 -0.31
N ALA A 87 0.19 8.08 -0.40
CA ALA A 87 -0.89 8.43 -1.32
C ALA A 87 -0.48 8.28 -2.79
N LEU A 88 0.78 8.56 -3.13
CA LEU A 88 1.34 8.34 -4.46
C LEU A 88 1.42 6.85 -4.81
N CYS A 89 1.95 6.01 -3.91
CA CYS A 89 2.02 4.57 -4.09
C CYS A 89 0.61 3.98 -4.23
N LEU A 90 -0.34 4.39 -3.38
CA LEU A 90 -1.73 3.93 -3.45
C LEU A 90 -2.40 4.37 -4.76
N HIS A 91 -2.13 5.58 -5.24
CA HIS A 91 -2.66 6.07 -6.51
C HIS A 91 -2.28 5.15 -7.67
N ASN A 92 -1.01 4.72 -7.70
CA ASN A 92 -0.43 3.87 -8.73
C ASN A 92 -0.54 2.35 -8.46
N SER A 93 -1.22 1.94 -7.37
CA SER A 93 -1.42 0.52 -7.02
C SER A 93 -2.87 0.11 -7.21
N ASP A 94 -3.15 -0.98 -7.91
CA ASP A 94 -4.50 -1.55 -8.06
C ASP A 94 -4.81 -2.63 -7.01
N LEU A 95 -3.78 -3.15 -6.33
CA LEU A 95 -3.88 -4.15 -5.26
C LEU A 95 -3.19 -3.64 -3.99
N VAL A 96 -3.71 -4.03 -2.84
CA VAL A 96 -3.14 -3.70 -1.53
C VAL A 96 -3.05 -4.95 -0.67
N VAL A 97 -1.90 -5.19 -0.06
CA VAL A 97 -1.71 -6.18 1.00
C VAL A 97 -1.44 -5.42 2.29
N ALA A 98 -2.36 -5.50 3.26
CA ALA A 98 -2.20 -4.87 4.56
C ALA A 98 -1.90 -5.93 5.62
N VAL A 99 -0.84 -5.73 6.39
CA VAL A 99 -0.38 -6.69 7.39
C VAL A 99 -0.60 -6.13 8.78
N LEU A 100 -1.49 -6.79 9.51
CA LEU A 100 -1.82 -6.46 10.89
C LEU A 100 -1.13 -7.47 11.81
N GLU A 101 0.16 -7.26 12.03
CA GLU A 101 0.95 -7.98 13.02
C GLU A 101 0.89 -7.23 14.36
N GLU A 102 0.71 -7.96 15.46
CA GLU A 102 0.61 -7.40 16.80
C GLU A 102 1.65 -8.06 17.73
N ILE A 103 2.89 -8.16 17.26
CA ILE A 103 3.97 -8.86 17.97
C ILE A 103 4.31 -8.14 19.29
N ASP A 104 3.97 -6.86 19.43
CA ASP A 104 4.20 -6.03 20.61
C ASP A 104 2.91 -5.50 21.28
N GLY A 105 1.74 -6.08 20.99
CA GLY A 105 0.50 -5.82 21.75
C GLY A 105 -0.30 -4.57 21.40
N ARG A 106 0.02 -3.86 20.30
CA ARG A 106 -0.87 -2.86 19.68
C ARG A 106 -0.82 -2.94 18.16
N CYS A 107 -2.00 -2.92 17.51
CA CYS A 107 -2.11 -2.68 16.07
C CYS A 107 -1.54 -1.31 15.70
N ASP A 108 -0.68 -1.27 14.68
CA ASP A 108 -0.07 -0.02 14.22
C ASP A 108 -1.15 0.94 13.68
N ALA A 109 -1.22 2.13 14.28
CA ALA A 109 -2.23 3.12 13.95
C ALA A 109 -2.05 3.67 12.52
N ASN A 110 -0.82 3.75 12.03
CA ASN A 110 -0.55 4.22 10.68
C ASN A 110 -1.09 3.22 9.68
N VAL A 111 -0.78 1.92 9.85
CA VAL A 111 -1.30 0.86 8.95
C VAL A 111 -2.82 0.86 8.91
N MET A 112 -3.49 1.09 10.05
CA MET A 112 -4.95 1.17 10.10
C MET A 112 -5.52 2.38 9.35
N VAL A 113 -4.87 3.54 9.44
CA VAL A 113 -5.24 4.75 8.69
C VAL A 113 -5.04 4.55 7.18
N GLU A 114 -3.90 3.99 6.78
CA GLU A 114 -3.56 3.69 5.39
C GLU A 114 -4.50 2.65 4.80
N LEU A 115 -4.84 1.60 5.55
CA LEU A 115 -5.84 0.60 5.14
C LEU A 115 -7.21 1.24 4.97
N GLY A 116 -7.61 2.12 5.90
CA GLY A 116 -8.85 2.89 5.78
C GLY A 116 -8.90 3.72 4.49
N PHE A 117 -7.78 4.35 4.14
CA PHE A 117 -7.63 5.14 2.91
C PHE A 117 -7.66 4.26 1.64
N ALA A 118 -7.03 3.09 1.66
CA ALA A 118 -7.10 2.13 0.57
C ALA A 118 -8.52 1.61 0.32
N LEU A 119 -9.22 1.26 1.40
CA LEU A 119 -10.60 0.77 1.35
C LEU A 119 -11.57 1.85 0.85
N SER A 120 -11.45 3.09 1.33
CA SER A 120 -12.30 4.20 0.88
C SER A 120 -12.03 4.59 -0.57
N SER A 121 -10.80 4.36 -1.06
CA SER A 121 -10.41 4.53 -2.46
C SER A 121 -10.82 3.37 -3.38
N GLY A 122 -11.57 2.38 -2.87
CA GLY A 122 -12.09 1.26 -3.65
C GLY A 122 -11.03 0.23 -4.06
N ARG A 123 -9.86 0.21 -3.41
CA ARG A 123 -8.80 -0.75 -3.75
C ARG A 123 -9.15 -2.16 -3.28
N ARG A 124 -8.75 -3.16 -4.07
CA ARG A 124 -8.85 -4.58 -3.68
C ARG A 124 -7.77 -4.87 -2.66
N CYS A 125 -8.19 -5.18 -1.44
CA CYS A 125 -7.29 -5.36 -0.30
C CYS A 125 -7.31 -6.82 0.18
N LEU A 126 -6.14 -7.39 0.37
CA LEU A 126 -5.92 -8.54 1.23
C LEU A 126 -5.45 -8.06 2.60
N ILE A 127 -6.12 -8.50 3.66
CA ILE A 127 -5.72 -8.19 5.03
C ILE A 127 -5.12 -9.45 5.64
N LEU A 128 -3.82 -9.42 5.91
CA LEU A 128 -3.09 -10.48 6.59
C LEU A 128 -3.08 -10.21 8.09
N VAL A 129 -3.44 -11.22 8.87
CA VAL A 129 -3.56 -11.13 10.33
C VAL A 129 -2.76 -12.27 10.95
N GLU A 130 -1.99 -11.98 11.98
CA GLU A 130 -1.28 -13.04 12.70
C GLU A 130 -2.29 -13.91 13.47
N HIS A 131 -2.21 -15.24 13.38
CA HIS A 131 -3.26 -16.15 13.89
C HIS A 131 -3.50 -16.09 15.41
N ARG A 132 -2.52 -15.65 16.21
CA ARG A 132 -2.66 -15.47 17.67
C ARG A 132 -3.26 -14.13 18.04
N ARG A 133 -3.59 -13.28 17.07
CA ARG A 133 -4.16 -11.96 17.35
C ARG A 133 -5.56 -12.07 17.99
N PRO A 134 -5.86 -11.26 19.02
CA PRO A 134 -7.23 -11.07 19.47
C PRO A 134 -8.13 -10.50 18.36
N ALA A 135 -9.44 -10.72 18.52
CA ALA A 135 -10.44 -10.50 17.48
C ALA A 135 -10.31 -9.16 16.72
N LEU A 136 -10.43 -9.23 15.40
CA LEU A 136 -10.33 -8.07 14.51
C LEU A 136 -11.36 -6.97 14.83
N PRO A 137 -11.02 -5.70 14.56
CA PRO A 137 -12.00 -4.61 14.56
C PRO A 137 -13.23 -5.00 13.74
N THR A 138 -14.42 -4.74 14.26
CA THR A 138 -15.69 -5.17 13.63
C THR A 138 -15.80 -4.75 12.16
N VAL A 139 -15.28 -3.55 11.82
CA VAL A 139 -15.27 -3.03 10.45
C VAL A 139 -14.48 -3.90 9.45
N LEU A 140 -13.53 -4.70 9.92
CA LEU A 140 -12.71 -5.58 9.09
C LEU A 140 -13.26 -7.01 9.00
N ARG A 141 -14.21 -7.42 9.85
CA ARG A 141 -14.71 -8.81 9.92
C ARG A 141 -15.37 -9.32 8.64
N HIS A 142 -15.88 -8.42 7.79
CA HIS A 142 -16.51 -8.77 6.51
C HIS A 142 -15.56 -8.57 5.32
N ARG A 143 -14.26 -8.33 5.56
CA ARG A 143 -13.26 -8.14 4.52
C ARG A 143 -12.47 -9.43 4.31
N LEU A 144 -11.85 -9.56 3.14
CA LEU A 144 -10.97 -10.68 2.83
C LEU A 144 -9.76 -10.64 3.78
N THR A 145 -9.90 -11.43 4.82
CA THR A 145 -8.93 -11.55 5.90
C THR A 145 -8.37 -12.96 5.83
N ARG A 146 -7.05 -13.07 5.86
CA ARG A 146 -6.35 -14.35 5.89
C ARG A 146 -5.32 -14.35 7.02
N GLU A 147 -5.14 -15.50 7.61
CA GLU A 147 -4.22 -15.66 8.74
C GLU A 147 -2.83 -16.08 8.26
N PHE A 148 -1.79 -15.60 8.93
CA PHE A 148 -0.40 -16.05 8.74
C PHE A 148 0.23 -16.42 10.08
N ASP A 149 1.33 -17.19 10.03
CA ASP A 149 2.05 -17.67 11.20
C ASP A 149 3.34 -16.89 11.42
N ALA A 150 3.44 -16.18 12.55
CA ALA A 150 4.66 -15.45 12.90
C ALA A 150 5.87 -16.35 13.21
N TYR A 151 5.71 -17.66 13.33
CA TYR A 151 6.84 -18.61 13.39
C TYR A 151 7.29 -19.15 12.03
N ASP A 152 6.47 -19.00 10.99
CA ASP A 152 6.78 -19.37 9.60
C ASP A 152 6.43 -18.21 8.65
N VAL A 153 7.08 -17.07 8.85
CA VAL A 153 6.65 -15.83 8.22
C VAL A 153 6.83 -15.80 6.72
N PRO A 154 7.99 -16.16 6.10
CA PRO A 154 8.03 -16.04 4.66
C PRO A 154 7.07 -17.05 4.01
N GLY A 155 7.03 -18.30 4.51
CA GLY A 155 6.22 -19.37 3.91
C GLY A 155 4.72 -19.14 4.03
N SER A 156 4.23 -18.83 5.24
CA SER A 156 2.79 -18.62 5.46
C SER A 156 2.29 -17.35 4.76
N VAL A 157 3.04 -16.24 4.81
CA VAL A 157 2.66 -15.00 4.13
C VAL A 157 2.64 -15.19 2.62
N GLN A 158 3.69 -15.78 2.04
CA GLN A 158 3.76 -16.04 0.61
C GLN A 158 2.55 -16.86 0.16
N THR A 159 2.27 -17.98 0.85
CA THR A 159 1.14 -18.87 0.54
C THR A 159 -0.18 -18.12 0.51
N GLN A 160 -0.45 -17.26 1.51
CA GLN A 160 -1.70 -16.51 1.57
C GLN A 160 -1.83 -15.49 0.45
N VAL A 161 -0.74 -14.82 0.06
CA VAL A 161 -0.75 -13.85 -1.04
C VAL A 161 -0.92 -14.54 -2.39
N GLU A 162 -0.20 -15.65 -2.62
CA GLU A 162 -0.32 -16.43 -3.85
C GLU A 162 -1.73 -16.99 -4.03
N ASP A 163 -2.33 -17.55 -2.97
CA ASP A 163 -3.69 -18.05 -3.05
C ASP A 163 -4.71 -16.93 -3.29
N TRP A 164 -4.44 -15.70 -2.82
CA TRP A 164 -5.30 -14.55 -3.11
C TRP A 164 -5.22 -14.17 -4.59
N PHE A 165 -3.98 -14.02 -5.09
CA PHE A 165 -3.72 -13.74 -6.51
C PHE A 165 -4.37 -14.79 -7.42
N ARG A 166 -4.20 -16.07 -7.10
CA ARG A 166 -4.70 -17.17 -7.92
C ARG A 166 -6.20 -17.36 -7.83
N ARG A 167 -6.76 -17.43 -6.62
CA ARG A 167 -8.15 -17.90 -6.41
C ARG A 167 -9.18 -16.77 -6.41
N ASP A 168 -8.84 -15.61 -5.85
CA ASP A 168 -9.78 -14.50 -5.75
C ASP A 168 -9.62 -13.49 -6.89
N LEU A 169 -8.39 -13.28 -7.36
CA LEU A 169 -8.10 -12.33 -8.44
C LEU A 169 -7.96 -12.98 -9.82
N GLY A 170 -7.80 -14.31 -9.89
CA GLY A 170 -7.64 -15.04 -11.16
C GLY A 170 -6.35 -14.70 -11.91
N LEU A 171 -5.31 -14.23 -11.21
CA LEU A 171 -4.01 -13.97 -11.81
C LEU A 171 -3.32 -15.30 -12.15
N VAL A 172 -2.58 -15.30 -13.25
CA VAL A 172 -1.75 -16.43 -13.68
C VAL A 172 -0.30 -16.19 -13.28
N GLU A 173 0.40 -17.26 -12.92
CA GLU A 173 1.83 -17.18 -12.64
C GLU A 173 2.58 -16.79 -13.91
N ARG A 174 3.66 -16.03 -13.75
CA ARG A 174 4.62 -15.90 -14.86
C ARG A 174 5.33 -17.24 -14.99
N HIS A 175 5.05 -17.95 -16.06
CA HIS A 175 5.99 -18.93 -16.57
C HIS A 175 7.12 -18.16 -17.24
N ASP A 176 8.30 -18.20 -16.64
CA ASP A 176 9.49 -17.69 -17.31
C ASP A 176 9.66 -18.47 -18.63
N ALA A 177 9.86 -17.71 -19.72
CA ALA A 177 10.23 -18.22 -21.04
C ALA A 177 11.72 -18.59 -21.09
#